data_AF-A0A2T0LJH2-F1
#
_entry.id   AF-A0A2T0LJH2-F1
#
_cell.length_a   1.000
_cell.length_b   1.000
_cell.length_c   1.000
_cell.angle_alpha   90.00
_cell.angle_beta   90.00
_cell.angle_gamma   90.00
#
_symmetry.space_group_name_H-M   'P 1'
#
loop_
_entity.id
_entity.type
_entity.pdbx_description
1 polymer ?
#
loop_
_entity_poly.entity_id
_entity_poly.type
_entity_poly.pdbx_seq_one_letter_code
_entity_poly.pdbx_strand_id
1 'polypeptide(L)'
;MQTEHVVPGMGVFDPYTGTHYEFVGQLDQTVSDPMELGEPSPIEYYRTVKKRPDLVAHIPPQTPAVKVKKKGRNARPYTYIPQLLKLECHYSGIDPKVKKLIRLSTNQKTNQSAKLAGRLIRRFDQTLFPYELGPEPKNLQAKATGYRIVEIDEPVLRVGNDIKVKDFRRIKNALREGGVYAPPKEPLKYQYLIDHDVYSHSQSLHMKDFAEELEKTSRAWGVPLKRMNIIKQISFSNPSQLRLKLKELDWDPSVVTAVIFHKKNESRYQLIKNELGRNHGVMTQFIQLETTDNTYAIPQILLGIYAKGGIQPWVLDQPLHASCFVGFDVSHDQGKHATGIVQVFGYDGRPVWVQPFSSNEAGEKLGKESIQRIVIEVIHRFRKEYGRSPENIVFHRDGTGHKEEQIWISEVLNELDEPIDFDYVSVIKNANRRMARLETSATEKRYVNIPGTAYIKGNIAYLCSTDPSDFVGMAKPIKIHHHTGPTPMEHLVEDIYHLSYMNIHTDRRVRLPVTINYADKSSTFFNKGMMPENPVLKGIASV
;
A
#
# COMPACT_ATOMS: atom_id res chain seq x y z
N MET A 1 32.46 9.80 -13.70
CA MET A 1 32.02 8.95 -12.58
C MET A 1 33.22 8.09 -12.24
N GLN A 2 33.75 8.10 -11.00
CA GLN A 2 34.71 7.06 -10.60
C GLN A 2 33.89 5.76 -10.54
N THR A 3 34.16 4.84 -11.45
CA THR A 3 33.35 3.63 -11.66
C THR A 3 33.56 2.57 -10.57
N GLU A 4 34.49 2.80 -9.63
CA GLU A 4 34.84 1.90 -8.53
C GLU A 4 33.71 1.65 -7.52
N HIS A 5 32.63 2.45 -7.55
CA HIS A 5 31.51 2.33 -6.61
C HIS A 5 30.15 1.96 -7.26
N VAL A 6 30.11 1.65 -8.55
CA VAL A 6 28.87 1.27 -9.26
C VAL A 6 28.89 -0.21 -9.61
N VAL A 7 27.92 -0.96 -9.08
CA VAL A 7 27.78 -2.41 -9.32
C VAL A 7 26.64 -2.72 -10.29
N PRO A 8 26.70 -3.85 -11.03
CA PRO A 8 25.62 -4.31 -11.89
C PRO A 8 24.26 -4.32 -11.16
N GLY A 9 23.22 -3.85 -11.84
CA GLY A 9 21.86 -3.72 -11.30
C GLY A 9 21.51 -2.35 -10.72
N MET A 10 22.48 -1.45 -10.53
CA MET A 10 22.21 -0.09 -10.04
C MET A 10 21.54 0.78 -11.11
N GLY A 11 20.62 1.64 -10.68
CA GLY A 11 19.99 2.66 -11.55
C GLY A 11 20.96 3.80 -11.88
N VAL A 12 21.06 4.15 -13.15
CA VAL A 12 21.82 5.31 -13.64
C VAL A 12 20.99 6.07 -14.66
N PHE A 13 21.19 7.37 -14.80
CA PHE A 13 20.44 8.18 -15.76
C PHE A 13 21.34 9.21 -16.45
N ASP A 14 20.98 9.56 -17.69
CA ASP A 14 21.60 10.63 -18.45
C ASP A 14 20.81 11.93 -18.19
N PRO A 15 21.40 12.94 -17.53
CA PRO A 15 20.71 14.20 -17.21
C PRO A 15 20.47 15.10 -18.44
N TYR A 16 21.16 14.86 -19.55
CA TYR A 16 21.03 15.63 -20.78
C TYR A 16 19.89 15.13 -21.67
N THR A 17 19.60 13.83 -21.62
CA THR A 17 18.47 13.24 -22.36
C THR A 17 17.27 12.93 -21.47
N GLY A 18 17.44 12.92 -20.14
CA GLY A 18 16.42 12.49 -19.18
C GLY A 18 16.15 10.97 -19.21
N THR A 19 17.04 10.18 -19.82
CA THR A 19 16.81 8.73 -19.99
C THR A 19 17.37 7.96 -18.80
N HIS A 20 16.60 6.99 -18.32
CA HIS A 20 16.95 6.13 -17.19
C HIS A 20 17.36 4.72 -17.64
N TYR A 21 18.38 4.18 -16.98
CA TYR A 21 19.03 2.91 -17.31
C TYR A 21 19.33 2.07 -16.07
N GLU A 22 19.61 0.80 -16.28
CA GLU A 22 20.27 -0.09 -15.34
C GLU A 22 21.71 -0.33 -15.80
N PHE A 23 22.67 -0.18 -14.88
CA PHE A 23 24.07 -0.48 -15.13
C PHE A 23 24.27 -1.99 -15.22
N VAL A 24 24.92 -2.46 -16.29
CA VAL A 24 25.16 -3.89 -16.53
C VAL A 24 26.60 -4.29 -16.21
N GLY A 25 27.56 -3.43 -16.55
CA GLY A 25 28.97 -3.68 -16.26
C GLY A 25 29.90 -2.74 -17.01
N GLN A 26 31.19 -2.86 -16.71
CA GLN A 26 32.25 -2.23 -17.50
C GLN A 26 32.55 -3.07 -18.74
N LEU A 27 33.05 -2.43 -19.79
CA LEU A 27 33.51 -3.08 -21.01
C LEU A 27 35.01 -2.84 -21.17
N ASP A 28 35.69 -3.80 -21.80
CA ASP A 28 37.09 -3.62 -22.23
C ASP A 28 37.20 -2.64 -23.41
N GLN A 29 36.10 -2.46 -24.15
CA GLN A 29 35.95 -1.47 -25.21
C GLN A 29 35.98 -0.05 -24.66
N THR A 30 36.49 0.87 -25.45
CA THR A 30 36.54 2.30 -25.17
C THR A 30 35.31 3.02 -25.74
N VAL A 31 35.11 4.26 -25.31
CA VAL A 31 34.06 5.15 -25.84
C VAL A 31 34.30 5.59 -27.30
N SER A 32 35.48 5.29 -27.86
CA SER A 32 35.82 5.50 -29.26
C SER A 32 35.71 4.25 -30.12
N ASP A 33 35.51 3.07 -29.52
CA ASP A 33 35.26 1.84 -30.26
C ASP A 33 33.80 1.78 -30.73
N PRO A 34 33.52 1.15 -31.89
CA PRO A 34 32.16 0.95 -32.39
C PRO A 34 31.26 0.27 -31.35
N MET A 35 30.00 0.74 -31.21
CA MET A 35 29.04 0.15 -30.27
C MET A 35 28.70 -1.30 -30.63
N GLU A 36 28.51 -1.55 -31.93
CA GLU A 36 28.39 -2.86 -32.57
C GLU A 36 29.05 -2.80 -33.95
N LEU A 37 29.20 -3.96 -34.62
CA LEU A 37 29.77 -4.01 -35.96
C LEU A 37 28.90 -3.21 -36.95
N GLY A 38 29.46 -2.12 -37.50
CA GLY A 38 28.74 -1.23 -38.42
C GLY A 38 28.00 -0.07 -37.75
N GLU A 39 28.04 0.04 -36.42
CA GLU A 39 27.49 1.18 -35.69
C GLU A 39 28.58 2.21 -35.33
N PRO A 40 28.23 3.51 -35.18
CA PRO A 40 29.18 4.51 -34.70
C PRO A 40 29.66 4.19 -33.28
N SER A 41 30.81 4.73 -32.89
CA SER A 41 31.24 4.70 -31.49
C SER A 41 30.33 5.57 -30.61
N PRO A 42 30.31 5.37 -29.28
CA PRO A 42 29.54 6.23 -28.38
C PRO A 42 29.83 7.72 -28.57
N ILE A 43 31.11 8.11 -28.71
CA ILE A 43 31.49 9.51 -28.97
C ILE A 43 30.91 9.99 -30.32
N GLU A 44 31.06 9.19 -31.37
CA GLU A 44 30.61 9.59 -32.70
C GLU A 44 29.09 9.67 -32.80
N TYR A 45 28.37 8.78 -32.10
CA TYR A 45 26.92 8.84 -31.95
C TYR A 45 26.46 10.18 -31.33
N TYR A 46 27.15 10.68 -30.31
CA TYR A 46 26.81 11.97 -29.71
C TYR A 46 27.13 13.15 -30.63
N ARG A 47 28.24 13.09 -31.39
CA ARG A 47 28.61 14.13 -32.36
C ARG A 47 27.65 14.21 -33.54
N THR A 48 27.32 13.06 -34.15
CA THR A 48 26.61 13.01 -35.44
C THR A 48 25.11 12.81 -35.28
N VAL A 49 24.68 11.85 -34.46
CA VAL A 49 23.26 11.49 -34.32
C VAL A 49 22.57 12.41 -33.32
N LYS A 50 23.16 12.62 -32.13
CA LYS A 50 22.59 13.54 -31.13
C LYS A 50 22.89 15.01 -31.40
N LYS A 51 23.87 15.31 -32.28
CA LYS A 51 24.31 16.68 -32.59
C LYS A 51 24.71 17.46 -31.33
N ARG A 52 25.39 16.77 -30.41
CA ARG A 52 25.88 17.31 -29.12
C ARG A 52 27.38 17.06 -28.95
N PRO A 53 28.23 17.60 -29.85
CA PRO A 53 29.68 17.44 -29.75
C PRO A 53 30.24 18.08 -28.47
N ASP A 54 29.56 19.10 -27.95
CA ASP A 54 29.88 19.78 -26.69
C ASP A 54 29.97 18.83 -25.49
N LEU A 55 29.09 17.81 -25.43
CA LEU A 55 29.04 16.88 -24.32
C LEU A 55 30.20 15.88 -24.29
N VAL A 56 30.82 15.64 -25.44
CA VAL A 56 31.86 14.61 -25.61
C VAL A 56 33.24 15.20 -25.95
N ALA A 57 33.34 16.52 -26.14
CA ALA A 57 34.58 17.19 -26.56
C ALA A 57 35.76 16.97 -25.59
N HIS A 58 35.48 16.83 -24.29
CA HIS A 58 36.49 16.67 -23.25
C HIS A 58 36.68 15.23 -22.78
N ILE A 59 36.02 14.26 -23.43
CA ILE A 59 36.09 12.85 -23.01
C ILE A 59 37.28 12.20 -23.72
N PRO A 60 38.28 11.68 -22.98
CA PRO A 60 39.41 11.00 -23.59
C PRO A 60 38.95 9.80 -24.43
N PRO A 61 39.41 9.64 -25.67
CA PRO A 61 39.03 8.53 -26.55
C PRO A 61 39.20 7.15 -25.92
N GLN A 62 40.26 6.98 -25.13
CA GLN A 62 40.61 5.72 -24.46
C GLN A 62 39.82 5.45 -23.17
N THR A 63 38.81 6.27 -22.87
CA THR A 63 37.96 6.03 -21.70
C THR A 63 37.24 4.68 -21.86
N PRO A 64 37.29 3.78 -20.88
CA PRO A 64 36.51 2.55 -20.90
C PRO A 64 35.00 2.85 -21.00
N ALA A 65 34.32 2.21 -21.94
CA ALA A 65 32.89 2.30 -22.07
C ALA A 65 32.18 1.42 -21.01
N VAL A 66 30.89 1.66 -20.84
CA VAL A 66 30.05 0.87 -19.93
C VAL A 66 28.86 0.30 -20.68
N LYS A 67 28.35 -0.83 -20.20
CA LYS A 67 27.15 -1.45 -20.72
C LYS A 67 25.96 -1.04 -19.85
N VAL A 68 24.92 -0.51 -20.48
CA VAL A 68 23.66 -0.12 -19.82
C VAL A 68 22.48 -0.72 -20.56
N LYS A 69 21.36 -0.92 -19.88
CA LYS A 69 20.09 -1.30 -20.51
C LYS A 69 18.99 -0.35 -20.08
N LYS A 70 18.07 0.01 -20.98
CA LYS A 70 16.86 0.76 -20.59
C LYS A 70 16.02 -0.07 -19.62
N LYS A 71 15.37 0.58 -18.66
CA LYS A 71 14.40 -0.08 -17.79
C LYS A 71 13.13 -0.38 -18.60
N GLY A 72 12.79 -1.66 -18.80
CA GLY A 72 11.63 -2.12 -19.57
C GLY A 72 11.87 -3.48 -20.27
N ARG A 73 10.79 -4.18 -20.69
CA ARG A 73 10.87 -5.52 -21.34
C ARG A 73 11.77 -5.49 -22.58
N ASN A 74 12.67 -6.48 -22.69
CA ASN A 74 13.53 -6.77 -23.85
C ASN A 74 14.49 -5.66 -24.31
N ALA A 75 14.82 -4.69 -23.44
CA ALA A 75 15.85 -3.72 -23.77
C ALA A 75 17.22 -4.43 -23.83
N ARG A 76 17.73 -4.61 -25.05
CA ARG A 76 19.10 -5.10 -25.25
C ARG A 76 20.07 -4.14 -24.57
N PRO A 77 21.02 -4.65 -23.78
CA PRO A 77 22.07 -3.80 -23.23
C PRO A 77 22.94 -3.27 -24.36
N TYR A 78 23.34 -2.01 -24.27
CA TYR A 78 24.15 -1.33 -25.28
C TYR A 78 25.24 -0.47 -24.62
N THR A 79 26.23 -0.12 -25.42
CA THR A 79 27.45 0.59 -24.99
C THR A 79 27.15 2.07 -24.74
N TYR A 80 27.74 2.64 -23.68
CA TYR A 80 27.49 4.01 -23.25
C TYR A 80 28.75 4.69 -22.68
N ILE A 81 28.70 6.03 -22.65
CA ILE A 81 29.75 6.88 -22.09
C ILE A 81 29.53 7.09 -20.58
N PRO A 82 30.40 6.58 -19.69
CA PRO A 82 30.17 6.65 -18.24
C PRO A 82 30.16 8.08 -17.67
N GLN A 83 30.85 9.04 -18.29
CA GLN A 83 30.87 10.44 -17.84
C GLN A 83 29.54 11.16 -18.04
N LEU A 84 28.71 10.69 -18.97
CA LEU A 84 27.38 11.25 -19.23
C LEU A 84 26.31 10.67 -18.29
N LEU A 85 26.66 9.67 -17.49
CA LEU A 85 25.74 9.03 -16.55
C LEU A 85 25.90 9.61 -15.14
N LYS A 86 24.77 9.71 -14.44
CA LYS A 86 24.68 9.98 -13.00
C LYS A 86 24.01 8.82 -12.30
N LEU A 87 24.43 8.53 -11.07
CA LEU A 87 23.80 7.51 -10.26
C LEU A 87 22.40 7.96 -9.85
N GLU A 88 21.39 7.09 -10.02
CA GLU A 88 20.08 7.36 -9.47
C GLU A 88 20.13 7.29 -7.95
N CYS A 89 19.78 8.40 -7.29
CA CYS A 89 19.68 8.44 -5.84
C CYS A 89 18.32 7.89 -5.41
N HIS A 90 18.30 6.69 -4.86
CA HIS A 90 17.11 6.14 -4.23
C HIS A 90 16.94 6.69 -2.81
N TYR A 91 15.69 6.91 -2.40
CA TYR A 91 15.37 7.40 -1.05
C TYR A 91 16.03 6.55 0.06
N SER A 92 16.14 5.23 -0.12
CA SER A 92 16.80 4.33 0.83
C SER A 92 18.24 4.75 1.12
N GLY A 93 18.99 5.15 0.10
CA GLY A 93 20.40 5.58 0.18
C GLY A 93 20.62 7.02 0.61
N ILE A 94 19.55 7.81 0.82
CA ILE A 94 19.69 9.18 1.32
C ILE A 94 20.01 9.16 2.83
N ASP A 95 20.99 9.96 3.24
CA ASP A 95 21.38 10.15 4.64
C ASP A 95 20.15 10.49 5.51
N PRO A 96 19.95 9.84 6.68
CA PRO A 96 18.86 10.14 7.59
C PRO A 96 18.69 11.62 7.93
N LYS A 97 19.77 12.39 8.09
CA LYS A 97 19.73 13.84 8.32
C LYS A 97 19.08 14.58 7.15
N VAL A 98 19.39 14.20 5.92
CA VAL A 98 18.78 14.79 4.71
C VAL A 98 17.32 14.37 4.58
N LYS A 99 16.97 13.12 4.95
CA LYS A 99 15.56 12.67 5.00
C LYS A 99 14.70 13.55 5.90
N LYS A 100 15.25 14.07 7.00
CA LYS A 100 14.53 15.01 7.89
C LYS A 100 14.25 16.36 7.23
N LEU A 101 15.10 16.81 6.30
CA LEU A 101 14.93 18.10 5.61
C LEU A 101 13.79 18.08 4.58
N ILE A 102 13.52 16.91 3.98
CA ILE A 102 12.50 16.76 2.93
C ILE A 102 11.11 16.36 3.47
N ARG A 103 11.04 15.94 4.73
CA ARG A 103 9.77 15.67 5.44
C ARG A 103 9.38 16.90 6.25
N LEU A 104 8.54 17.73 5.63
CA LEU A 104 8.07 18.96 6.24
C LEU A 104 6.79 18.71 7.05
N SER A 105 6.76 19.19 8.29
CA SER A 105 5.54 19.29 9.10
C SER A 105 4.46 20.06 8.37
N THR A 106 3.21 19.96 8.82
CA THR A 106 2.08 20.68 8.21
C THR A 106 2.29 22.20 8.20
N ASN A 107 2.82 22.75 9.29
CA ASN A 107 3.13 24.17 9.38
C ASN A 107 4.23 24.59 8.39
N GLN A 108 5.34 23.87 8.36
CA GLN A 108 6.44 24.16 7.44
C GLN A 108 6.00 23.99 5.98
N LYS A 109 5.30 22.90 5.65
CA LYS A 109 4.88 22.60 4.28
C LYS A 109 3.91 23.64 3.75
N THR A 110 2.92 24.04 4.53
CA THR A 110 1.92 25.05 4.14
C THR A 110 2.61 26.39 3.90
N ASN A 111 3.40 26.88 4.86
CA ASN A 111 4.09 28.17 4.75
C ASN A 111 5.10 28.20 3.58
N GLN A 112 5.91 27.16 3.42
CA GLN A 112 6.87 27.08 2.32
C GLN A 112 6.19 26.97 0.95
N SER A 113 5.09 26.20 0.86
CA SER A 113 4.35 26.05 -0.40
C SER A 113 3.67 27.36 -0.80
N ALA A 114 3.04 28.06 0.16
CA ALA A 114 2.44 29.37 -0.09
C ALA A 114 3.50 30.41 -0.52
N LYS A 115 4.65 30.46 0.17
CA LYS A 115 5.76 31.34 -0.19
C LYS A 115 6.32 31.03 -1.59
N LEU A 116 6.48 29.74 -1.93
CA LEU A 116 6.95 29.33 -3.26
C LEU A 116 5.94 29.69 -4.35
N ALA A 117 4.66 29.38 -4.15
CA ALA A 117 3.59 29.71 -5.09
C ALA A 117 3.53 31.22 -5.35
N GLY A 118 3.55 32.04 -4.29
CA GLY A 118 3.57 33.49 -4.44
C GLY A 118 4.81 34.02 -5.18
N ARG A 119 5.98 33.40 -5.00
CA ARG A 119 7.18 33.75 -5.80
C ARG A 119 7.04 33.36 -7.27
N LEU A 120 6.45 32.21 -7.57
CA LEU A 120 6.25 31.74 -8.95
C LEU A 120 5.22 32.60 -9.69
N ILE A 121 4.10 32.92 -9.05
CA ILE A 121 3.04 33.78 -9.60
C ILE A 121 3.61 35.15 -9.96
N ARG A 122 4.32 35.80 -9.01
CA ARG A 122 4.96 37.10 -9.27
C ARG A 122 6.03 37.08 -10.39
N ARG A 123 6.63 35.92 -10.68
CA ARG A 123 7.58 35.78 -11.80
C ARG A 123 6.87 35.59 -13.14
N PHE A 124 5.68 34.99 -13.13
CA PHE A 124 4.85 34.80 -14.33
C PHE A 124 4.26 36.13 -14.83
N ASP A 125 4.15 37.12 -13.94
CA ASP A 125 3.36 38.34 -14.11
C ASP A 125 4.05 39.51 -14.83
N GLN A 126 5.15 39.30 -15.58
CA GLN A 126 5.87 40.45 -16.16
C GLN A 126 6.28 40.33 -17.64
N THR A 127 6.17 39.16 -18.27
CA THR A 127 6.67 38.99 -19.65
C THR A 127 5.71 38.30 -20.61
N LEU A 128 4.58 37.74 -20.16
CA LEU A 128 3.74 36.84 -20.98
C LEU A 128 2.24 37.13 -20.99
N PHE A 129 1.70 37.95 -20.08
CA PHE A 129 0.26 38.19 -19.97
C PHE A 129 -0.05 39.68 -19.70
N PRO A 130 -1.14 40.24 -20.29
CA PRO A 130 -1.57 41.62 -20.07
C PRO A 130 -2.41 41.81 -18.79
N TYR A 131 -2.46 40.82 -17.89
CA TYR A 131 -3.27 40.84 -16.67
C TYR A 131 -2.37 40.83 -15.45
N GLU A 132 -2.68 41.63 -14.43
CA GLU A 132 -2.01 41.58 -13.12
C GLU A 132 -2.35 40.26 -12.39
N LEU A 133 -1.41 39.34 -12.38
CA LEU A 133 -1.47 38.07 -11.66
C LEU A 133 -0.79 38.19 -10.29
N GLY A 134 -1.58 38.52 -9.28
CA GLY A 134 -1.15 38.54 -7.88
C GLY A 134 -1.51 37.27 -7.09
N PRO A 135 -0.74 36.91 -6.04
CA PRO A 135 -1.22 35.93 -5.07
C PRO A 135 -2.38 36.53 -4.25
N GLU A 136 -3.55 35.90 -4.29
CA GLU A 136 -4.72 36.26 -3.47
C GLU A 136 -4.89 35.22 -2.33
N PRO A 137 -4.52 35.55 -1.07
CA PRO A 137 -4.58 34.61 0.04
C PRO A 137 -5.99 34.06 0.32
N LYS A 138 -7.05 34.84 0.05
CA LYS A 138 -8.43 34.35 0.20
C LYS A 138 -8.70 33.14 -0.68
N ASN A 139 -8.10 33.06 -1.86
CA ASN A 139 -8.25 31.94 -2.79
C ASN A 139 -7.55 30.65 -2.33
N LEU A 140 -6.75 30.70 -1.26
CA LEU A 140 -6.22 29.50 -0.59
C LEU A 140 -7.23 28.88 0.39
N GLN A 141 -8.27 29.60 0.77
CA GLN A 141 -9.29 29.11 1.69
C GLN A 141 -10.28 28.22 0.94
N ALA A 142 -10.49 27.00 1.45
CA ALA A 142 -11.40 26.04 0.81
C ALA A 142 -12.84 26.58 0.71
N LYS A 143 -13.34 27.25 1.76
CA LYS A 143 -14.66 27.91 1.75
C LYS A 143 -14.79 28.95 0.63
N ALA A 144 -13.78 29.81 0.45
CA ALA A 144 -13.78 30.84 -0.60
C ALA A 144 -13.79 30.27 -2.02
N THR A 145 -13.32 29.03 -2.20
CA THR A 145 -13.31 28.32 -3.49
C THR A 145 -14.55 27.42 -3.70
N GLY A 146 -15.56 27.56 -2.82
CA GLY A 146 -16.85 26.88 -2.92
C GLY A 146 -16.88 25.47 -2.33
N TYR A 147 -15.90 25.10 -1.50
CA TYR A 147 -15.97 23.87 -0.72
C TYR A 147 -16.74 24.09 0.58
N ARG A 148 -17.67 23.20 0.87
CA ARG A 148 -18.21 23.04 2.22
C ARG A 148 -17.23 22.19 3.03
N ILE A 149 -17.00 22.59 4.28
CA ILE A 149 -16.12 21.88 5.20
C ILE A 149 -17.00 21.11 6.19
N VAL A 150 -16.75 19.82 6.34
CA VAL A 150 -17.41 18.93 7.29
C VAL A 150 -16.33 18.33 8.19
N GLU A 151 -16.61 18.21 9.48
CA GLU A 151 -15.79 17.49 10.44
C GLU A 151 -16.57 16.26 10.88
N ILE A 152 -15.92 15.09 10.85
CA ILE A 152 -16.50 13.78 11.13
C ILE A 152 -15.81 13.22 12.36
N ASP A 153 -16.60 12.80 13.33
CA ASP A 153 -16.10 12.20 14.56
C ASP A 153 -15.49 10.81 14.31
N GLU A 154 -14.56 10.41 15.19
CA GLU A 154 -14.07 9.03 15.18
C GLU A 154 -15.23 8.06 15.45
N PRO A 155 -15.29 6.91 14.76
CA PRO A 155 -16.32 5.92 15.03
C PRO A 155 -16.15 5.34 16.42
N VAL A 156 -17.26 5.06 17.09
CA VAL A 156 -17.24 4.22 18.29
C VAL A 156 -17.03 2.77 17.83
N LEU A 157 -16.00 2.12 18.36
CA LEU A 157 -15.74 0.70 18.12
C LEU A 157 -16.26 -0.14 19.27
N ARG A 158 -16.49 -1.43 19.01
CA ARG A 158 -16.90 -2.41 20.01
C ARG A 158 -15.95 -3.60 20.01
N VAL A 159 -15.45 -3.96 21.19
CA VAL A 159 -14.62 -5.17 21.41
C VAL A 159 -15.42 -6.21 22.20
N GLY A 160 -14.75 -7.26 22.71
CA GLY A 160 -15.40 -8.27 23.55
C GLY A 160 -16.03 -7.67 24.81
N ASN A 161 -16.98 -8.41 25.40
CA ASN A 161 -17.81 -7.96 26.52
C ASN A 161 -18.56 -6.64 26.25
N ASP A 162 -18.86 -6.36 24.97
CA ASP A 162 -19.55 -5.14 24.50
C ASP A 162 -18.89 -3.81 24.94
N ILE A 163 -17.58 -3.82 25.24
CA ILE A 163 -16.87 -2.60 25.62
C ILE A 163 -16.79 -1.65 24.41
N LYS A 164 -17.30 -0.43 24.61
CA LYS A 164 -17.28 0.65 23.61
C LYS A 164 -16.01 1.48 23.70
N VAL A 165 -15.37 1.72 22.55
CA VAL A 165 -14.11 2.45 22.42
C VAL A 165 -14.34 3.69 21.57
N LYS A 166 -14.40 4.86 22.21
CA LYS A 166 -14.60 6.16 21.53
C LYS A 166 -13.30 6.80 21.01
N ASP A 167 -12.17 6.43 21.61
CA ASP A 167 -10.84 6.91 21.21
C ASP A 167 -10.03 5.71 20.75
N PHE A 168 -9.72 5.66 19.46
CA PHE A 168 -9.03 4.52 18.88
C PHE A 168 -7.67 4.23 19.53
N ARG A 169 -7.01 5.23 20.12
CA ARG A 169 -5.73 5.05 20.84
C ARG A 169 -5.86 4.12 22.04
N ARG A 170 -7.07 3.91 22.55
CA ARG A 170 -7.37 3.01 23.68
C ARG A 170 -7.70 1.59 23.24
N ILE A 171 -7.76 1.27 21.95
CA ILE A 171 -8.19 -0.05 21.45
C ILE A 171 -7.42 -1.21 22.08
N LYS A 172 -6.10 -1.05 22.26
CA LYS A 172 -5.25 -2.05 22.91
C LYS A 172 -5.60 -2.29 24.37
N ASN A 173 -5.96 -1.25 25.11
CA ASN A 173 -6.37 -1.38 26.50
C ASN A 173 -7.75 -2.03 26.58
N ALA A 174 -8.67 -1.65 25.70
CA ALA A 174 -9.99 -2.27 25.59
C ALA A 174 -9.89 -3.77 25.27
N LEU A 175 -8.97 -4.19 24.39
CA LEU A 175 -8.71 -5.62 24.14
C LEU A 175 -8.18 -6.37 25.37
N ARG A 176 -7.43 -5.72 26.27
CA ARG A 176 -6.98 -6.33 27.54
C ARG A 176 -8.11 -6.44 28.57
N GLU A 177 -9.05 -5.49 28.54
CA GLU A 177 -10.17 -5.42 29.48
C GLU A 177 -11.33 -6.34 29.07
N GLY A 178 -11.67 -6.36 27.77
CA GLY A 178 -12.85 -7.06 27.24
C GLY A 178 -12.55 -8.24 26.31
N GLY A 179 -11.30 -8.39 25.86
CA GLY A 179 -10.94 -9.35 24.83
C GLY A 179 -11.37 -8.92 23.43
N VAL A 180 -11.16 -9.80 22.45
CA VAL A 180 -11.62 -9.61 21.06
C VAL A 180 -13.15 -9.70 20.95
N TYR A 181 -13.71 -9.02 19.95
CA TYR A 181 -15.16 -9.03 19.68
C TYR A 181 -15.72 -10.44 19.46
N ALA A 182 -15.04 -11.26 18.65
CA ALA A 182 -15.44 -12.64 18.36
C ALA A 182 -14.34 -13.62 18.81
N PRO A 183 -14.32 -14.03 20.10
CA PRO A 183 -13.34 -14.99 20.58
C PRO A 183 -13.57 -16.36 19.92
N PRO A 184 -12.50 -17.07 19.54
CA PRO A 184 -12.65 -18.36 18.87
C PRO A 184 -13.09 -19.44 19.87
N LYS A 185 -13.88 -20.42 19.39
CA LYS A 185 -14.31 -21.59 20.18
C LYS A 185 -13.14 -22.53 20.52
N GLU A 186 -12.16 -22.59 19.63
CA GLU A 186 -10.94 -23.39 19.82
C GLU A 186 -9.71 -22.47 19.82
N PRO A 187 -8.62 -22.86 20.50
CA PRO A 187 -7.37 -22.12 20.44
C PRO A 187 -6.89 -21.93 18.99
N LEU A 188 -6.44 -20.72 18.67
CA LEU A 188 -5.86 -20.42 17.36
C LEU A 188 -4.53 -21.17 17.23
N LYS A 189 -4.46 -22.09 16.25
CA LYS A 189 -3.26 -22.88 15.99
C LYS A 189 -2.23 -22.02 15.26
N TYR A 190 -1.01 -22.06 15.75
CA TYR A 190 0.11 -21.39 15.09
C TYR A 190 1.40 -22.19 15.24
N GLN A 191 2.37 -21.93 14.37
CA GLN A 191 3.67 -22.57 14.39
C GLN A 191 4.77 -21.59 14.01
N TYR A 192 6.02 -21.92 14.37
CA TYR A 192 7.18 -21.12 13.99
C TYR A 192 7.96 -21.77 12.86
N LEU A 193 8.38 -20.95 11.90
CA LEU A 193 9.46 -21.25 10.96
C LEU A 193 10.61 -20.26 11.25
N ILE A 194 11.72 -20.76 11.78
CA ILE A 194 12.85 -19.95 12.22
C ILE A 194 14.05 -20.31 11.35
N ASP A 195 14.72 -19.29 10.81
CA ASP A 195 16.00 -19.46 10.11
C ASP A 195 17.03 -20.18 11.01
N HIS A 196 17.61 -21.27 10.52
CA HIS A 196 18.59 -22.07 11.27
C HIS A 196 19.78 -21.23 11.77
N ASP A 197 20.22 -20.27 10.96
CA ASP A 197 21.35 -19.40 11.27
C ASP A 197 21.02 -18.48 12.46
N VAL A 198 19.73 -18.15 12.65
CA VAL A 198 19.21 -17.40 13.80
C VAL A 198 19.13 -18.29 15.04
N TYR A 199 18.61 -19.50 14.90
CA TYR A 199 18.37 -20.38 16.04
C TYR A 199 19.66 -20.89 16.72
N SER A 200 20.73 -21.12 15.97
CA SER A 200 21.98 -21.75 16.44
C SER A 200 22.85 -20.85 17.35
N HIS A 201 22.64 -19.53 17.37
CA HIS A 201 23.55 -18.56 18.01
C HIS A 201 23.16 -18.13 19.45
N SER A 202 22.86 -19.05 20.38
CA SER A 202 22.45 -18.73 21.79
C SER A 202 21.11 -17.98 21.97
N GLN A 203 20.41 -17.68 20.89
CA GLN A 203 19.13 -16.94 20.88
C GLN A 203 17.90 -17.79 21.23
N SER A 204 18.07 -19.09 21.49
CA SER A 204 16.95 -20.01 21.78
C SER A 204 16.17 -19.65 23.04
N LEU A 205 16.83 -19.12 24.08
CA LEU A 205 16.18 -18.66 25.30
C LEU A 205 15.35 -17.39 25.04
N HIS A 206 15.90 -16.42 24.31
CA HIS A 206 15.17 -15.18 23.96
C HIS A 206 13.93 -15.47 23.11
N MET A 207 14.02 -16.44 22.19
CA MET A 207 12.86 -16.86 21.39
C MET A 207 11.78 -17.53 22.24
N LYS A 208 12.17 -18.25 23.29
CA LYS A 208 11.22 -18.85 24.23
C LYS A 208 10.48 -17.75 24.99
N ASP A 209 11.19 -16.77 25.53
CA ASP A 209 10.62 -15.65 26.28
C ASP A 209 9.67 -14.81 25.40
N PHE A 210 10.10 -14.51 24.16
CA PHE A 210 9.26 -13.83 23.17
C PHE A 210 7.96 -14.59 22.91
N ALA A 211 8.04 -15.90 22.68
CA ALA A 211 6.88 -16.72 22.38
C ALA A 211 5.94 -16.86 23.59
N GLU A 212 6.49 -16.95 24.81
CA GLU A 212 5.70 -16.96 26.05
C GLU A 212 4.95 -15.63 26.26
N GLU A 213 5.60 -14.49 26.05
CA GLU A 213 4.96 -13.18 26.19
C GLU A 213 3.91 -12.92 25.08
N LEU A 214 4.18 -13.37 23.85
CA LEU A 214 3.20 -13.36 22.75
C LEU A 214 1.93 -14.14 23.13
N GLU A 215 2.10 -15.38 23.61
CA GLU A 215 0.99 -16.25 24.01
C GLU A 215 0.25 -15.71 25.23
N LYS A 216 0.96 -15.21 26.24
CA LYS A 216 0.38 -14.59 27.42
C LYS A 216 -0.45 -13.37 27.05
N THR A 217 0.08 -12.49 26.20
CA THR A 217 -0.66 -11.32 25.71
C THR A 217 -1.90 -11.74 24.93
N SER A 218 -1.80 -12.76 24.08
CA SER A 218 -2.95 -13.27 23.33
C SER A 218 -4.04 -13.86 24.23
N ARG A 219 -3.66 -14.62 25.26
CA ARG A 219 -4.59 -15.12 26.28
C ARG A 219 -5.31 -13.98 27.00
N ALA A 220 -4.59 -12.90 27.33
CA ALA A 220 -5.18 -11.71 27.94
C ALA A 220 -6.17 -10.98 27.01
N TRP A 221 -6.07 -11.17 25.68
CA TRP A 221 -7.04 -10.66 24.71
C TRP A 221 -8.18 -11.65 24.41
N GLY A 222 -8.29 -12.74 25.17
CA GLY A 222 -9.35 -13.74 24.99
C GLY A 222 -9.12 -14.70 23.81
N VAL A 223 -7.89 -14.77 23.27
CA VAL A 223 -7.53 -15.67 22.16
C VAL A 223 -6.40 -16.60 22.60
N PRO A 224 -6.70 -17.80 23.10
CA PRO A 224 -5.67 -18.78 23.41
C PRO A 224 -4.94 -19.21 22.14
N LEU A 225 -3.61 -19.16 22.17
CA LEU A 225 -2.77 -19.70 21.08
C LEU A 225 -2.34 -21.12 21.41
N LYS A 226 -2.43 -22.02 20.43
CA LYS A 226 -1.90 -23.39 20.50
C LYS A 226 -0.70 -23.50 19.57
N ARG A 227 0.50 -23.59 20.15
CA ARG A 227 1.74 -23.80 19.40
C ARG A 227 1.79 -25.25 18.90
N MET A 228 1.88 -25.43 17.58
CA MET A 228 1.92 -26.75 16.95
C MET A 228 3.37 -27.25 16.84
N ASN A 229 4.23 -26.52 16.11
CA ASN A 229 5.60 -26.93 15.80
C ASN A 229 6.57 -25.74 15.85
N ILE A 230 7.86 -26.04 16.02
CA ILE A 230 8.98 -25.09 15.83
C ILE A 230 9.92 -25.70 14.78
N ILE A 231 9.85 -25.20 13.56
CA ILE A 231 10.65 -25.62 12.43
C ILE A 231 11.89 -24.71 12.40
N LYS A 232 13.07 -25.29 12.61
CA LYS A 232 14.33 -24.55 12.81
C LYS A 232 15.52 -25.12 12.04
N GLN A 233 15.30 -26.23 11.33
CA GLN A 233 16.30 -26.99 10.59
C GLN A 233 16.55 -26.45 9.17
N ILE A 234 15.97 -25.31 8.80
CA ILE A 234 16.07 -24.73 7.46
C ILE A 234 16.89 -23.45 7.52
N SER A 235 18.05 -23.43 6.85
CA SER A 235 18.84 -22.20 6.67
C SER A 235 18.28 -21.37 5.52
N PHE A 236 18.19 -20.06 5.71
CA PHE A 236 17.68 -19.15 4.66
C PHE A 236 18.80 -18.58 3.78
N SER A 237 20.05 -18.96 4.06
CA SER A 237 21.24 -18.49 3.35
C SER A 237 21.20 -18.85 1.86
N ASN A 238 20.94 -20.11 1.52
CA ASN A 238 20.89 -20.61 0.15
C ASN A 238 19.42 -20.69 -0.36
N PRO A 239 19.05 -19.94 -1.42
CA PRO A 239 17.66 -19.88 -1.89
C PRO A 239 17.16 -21.20 -2.49
N SER A 240 18.02 -21.93 -3.20
CA SER A 240 17.65 -23.19 -3.84
C SER A 240 17.41 -24.28 -2.81
N GLN A 241 18.29 -24.37 -1.81
CA GLN A 241 18.11 -25.31 -0.70
C GLN A 241 16.91 -24.95 0.17
N LEU A 242 16.71 -23.66 0.46
CA LEU A 242 15.53 -23.17 1.16
C LEU A 242 14.24 -23.62 0.46
N ARG A 243 14.15 -23.39 -0.86
CA ARG A 243 12.97 -23.80 -1.64
C ARG A 243 12.74 -25.31 -1.60
N LEU A 244 13.80 -26.12 -1.76
CA LEU A 244 13.69 -27.57 -1.69
C LEU A 244 13.18 -28.04 -0.31
N LYS A 245 13.76 -27.51 0.77
CA LYS A 245 13.39 -27.86 2.14
C LYS A 245 11.97 -27.43 2.50
N LEU A 246 11.50 -26.29 2.01
CA LEU A 246 10.11 -25.86 2.22
C LEU A 246 9.11 -26.81 1.55
N LYS A 247 9.44 -27.37 0.37
CA LYS A 247 8.61 -28.33 -0.36
C LYS A 247 8.57 -29.73 0.26
N GLU A 248 9.64 -30.12 0.94
CA GLU A 248 9.73 -31.42 1.62
C GLU A 248 8.86 -31.48 2.88
N LEU A 249 8.44 -30.34 3.41
CA LEU A 249 7.61 -30.26 4.60
C LEU A 249 6.13 -30.31 4.25
N ASP A 250 5.38 -31.02 5.09
CA ASP A 250 3.92 -30.99 5.04
C ASP A 250 3.40 -29.77 5.82
N TRP A 251 2.54 -28.99 5.18
CA TRP A 251 2.03 -27.74 5.73
C TRP A 251 0.51 -27.79 5.87
N ASP A 252 0.02 -27.51 7.08
CA ASP A 252 -1.41 -27.36 7.36
C ASP A 252 -1.88 -25.91 7.09
N PRO A 253 -2.74 -25.65 6.10
CA PRO A 253 -3.24 -24.31 5.80
C PRO A 253 -4.09 -23.70 6.94
N SER A 254 -4.57 -24.51 7.88
CA SER A 254 -5.32 -24.05 9.06
C SER A 254 -4.43 -23.49 10.17
N VAL A 255 -3.11 -23.62 10.06
CA VAL A 255 -2.13 -23.17 11.06
C VAL A 255 -1.40 -21.92 10.55
N VAL A 256 -1.47 -20.83 11.32
CA VAL A 256 -0.70 -19.61 11.00
C VAL A 256 0.78 -19.84 11.26
N THR A 257 1.63 -19.62 10.26
CA THR A 257 3.08 -19.78 10.37
C THR A 257 3.77 -18.44 10.64
N ALA A 258 4.35 -18.26 11.82
CA ALA A 258 5.21 -17.14 12.15
C ALA A 258 6.64 -17.39 11.65
N VAL A 259 7.08 -16.60 10.67
CA VAL A 259 8.40 -16.73 10.02
C VAL A 259 9.38 -15.75 10.66
N ILE A 260 10.41 -16.25 11.35
CA ILE A 260 11.45 -15.43 12.01
C ILE A 260 12.73 -15.50 11.20
N PHE A 261 13.26 -14.34 10.81
CA PHE A 261 14.45 -14.24 9.96
C PHE A 261 15.28 -12.99 10.30
N HIS A 262 16.57 -13.02 10.01
CA HIS A 262 17.42 -11.83 10.12
C HIS A 262 17.21 -10.91 8.92
N LYS A 263 17.23 -9.58 9.14
CA LYS A 263 17.13 -8.57 8.07
C LYS A 263 18.01 -8.82 6.82
N LYS A 264 19.21 -9.41 6.96
CA LYS A 264 20.07 -9.77 5.81
C LYS A 264 19.38 -10.70 4.79
N ASN A 265 18.42 -11.50 5.25
CA ASN A 265 17.67 -12.47 4.46
C ASN A 265 16.32 -11.91 3.96
N GLU A 266 16.09 -10.59 3.99
CA GLU A 266 14.86 -9.95 3.50
C GLU A 266 14.56 -10.27 2.02
N SER A 267 15.59 -10.50 1.21
CA SER A 267 15.44 -10.96 -0.18
C SER A 267 14.77 -12.33 -0.32
N ARG A 268 14.69 -13.12 0.77
CA ARG A 268 14.02 -14.44 0.80
C ARG A 268 12.52 -14.35 1.03
N TYR A 269 12.00 -13.18 1.42
CA TYR A 269 10.57 -12.95 1.69
C TYR A 269 9.68 -13.48 0.56
N GLN A 270 9.98 -13.11 -0.69
CA GLN A 270 9.19 -13.51 -1.84
C GLN A 270 9.26 -15.01 -2.10
N LEU A 271 10.43 -15.63 -1.94
CA LEU A 271 10.58 -17.07 -2.14
C LEU A 271 9.70 -17.84 -1.16
N ILE A 272 9.74 -17.48 0.13
CA ILE A 272 8.95 -18.13 1.18
C ILE A 272 7.46 -17.89 0.97
N LYS A 273 7.04 -16.66 0.64
CA LYS A 273 5.64 -16.34 0.34
C LYS A 273 5.11 -17.10 -0.88
N ASN A 274 5.91 -17.25 -1.93
CA ASN A 274 5.51 -18.00 -3.12
C ASN A 274 5.32 -19.48 -2.79
N GLU A 275 6.24 -20.09 -2.02
CA GLU A 275 6.10 -21.50 -1.67
C GLU A 275 4.95 -21.71 -0.68
N LEU A 276 4.99 -21.06 0.48
CA LEU A 276 4.02 -21.28 1.54
C LEU A 276 2.65 -20.70 1.20
N GLY A 277 2.59 -19.45 0.73
CA GLY A 277 1.34 -18.75 0.47
C GLY A 277 0.64 -19.22 -0.81
N ARG A 278 1.34 -19.22 -1.95
CA ARG A 278 0.72 -19.59 -3.23
C ARG A 278 0.56 -21.10 -3.40
N ASN A 279 1.61 -21.90 -3.16
CA ASN A 279 1.57 -23.33 -3.47
C ASN A 279 0.88 -24.14 -2.37
N HIS A 280 1.11 -23.79 -1.09
CA HIS A 280 0.54 -24.52 0.05
C HIS A 280 -0.67 -23.83 0.71
N GLY A 281 -1.02 -22.60 0.33
CA GLY A 281 -2.15 -21.87 0.94
C GLY A 281 -1.92 -21.47 2.40
N VAL A 282 -0.68 -21.49 2.88
CA VAL A 282 -0.31 -21.27 4.28
C VAL A 282 -0.24 -19.78 4.59
N MET A 283 -0.93 -19.39 5.66
CA MET A 283 -0.86 -18.04 6.19
C MET A 283 0.46 -17.78 6.92
N THR A 284 1.16 -16.72 6.52
CA THR A 284 2.50 -16.42 7.05
C THR A 284 2.59 -15.03 7.67
N GLN A 285 3.04 -14.95 8.92
CA GLN A 285 3.39 -13.71 9.61
C GLN A 285 4.91 -13.57 9.72
N PHE A 286 5.49 -12.65 8.96
CA PHE A 286 6.93 -12.41 8.97
C PHE A 286 7.33 -11.51 10.14
N ILE A 287 8.41 -11.88 10.82
CA ILE A 287 8.96 -11.19 12.00
C ILE A 287 10.47 -11.09 11.79
N GLN A 288 10.99 -9.87 11.74
CA GLN A 288 12.44 -9.67 11.76
C GLN A 288 12.96 -10.01 13.16
N LEU A 289 14.07 -10.73 13.25
CA LEU A 289 14.68 -11.13 14.51
C LEU A 289 14.85 -9.93 15.47
N GLU A 290 15.31 -8.80 14.95
CA GLU A 290 15.52 -7.56 15.71
C GLU A 290 14.21 -6.99 16.31
N THR A 291 13.05 -7.45 15.84
CA THR A 291 11.73 -7.09 16.39
C THR A 291 11.33 -7.94 17.59
N THR A 292 11.91 -9.13 17.75
CA THR A 292 11.56 -10.07 18.84
C THR A 292 11.96 -9.55 20.22
N ASP A 293 13.00 -8.72 20.29
CA ASP A 293 13.43 -8.06 21.53
C ASP A 293 12.53 -6.86 21.92
N ASN A 294 11.59 -6.47 21.05
CA ASN A 294 10.73 -5.31 21.25
C ASN A 294 9.32 -5.73 21.68
N THR A 295 9.06 -5.71 22.99
CA THR A 295 7.74 -6.01 23.56
C THR A 295 6.62 -5.10 23.04
N TYR A 296 6.92 -3.88 22.58
CA TYR A 296 5.93 -3.00 21.95
C TYR A 296 5.47 -3.49 20.58
N ALA A 297 6.20 -4.41 19.94
CA ALA A 297 5.81 -5.01 18.66
C ALA A 297 4.82 -6.18 18.81
N ILE A 298 4.73 -6.79 20.00
CA ILE A 298 3.85 -7.94 20.28
C ILE A 298 2.39 -7.68 19.88
N PRO A 299 1.74 -6.56 20.26
CA PRO A 299 0.37 -6.26 19.84
C PRO A 299 0.18 -6.27 18.31
N GLN A 300 1.14 -5.72 17.58
CA GLN A 300 1.09 -5.63 16.11
C GLN A 300 1.27 -7.00 15.45
N ILE A 301 2.17 -7.83 16.01
CA ILE A 301 2.37 -9.21 15.56
C ILE A 301 1.10 -10.04 15.81
N LEU A 302 0.49 -9.92 17.00
CA LEU A 302 -0.76 -10.61 17.34
C LEU A 302 -1.90 -10.21 16.42
N LEU A 303 -2.09 -8.92 16.17
CA LEU A 303 -3.09 -8.43 15.24
C LEU A 303 -2.87 -8.97 13.81
N GLY A 304 -1.61 -9.09 13.37
CA GLY A 304 -1.26 -9.76 12.13
C GLY A 304 -1.61 -11.25 12.11
N ILE A 305 -1.35 -11.97 13.21
CA ILE A 305 -1.71 -13.39 13.39
C ILE A 305 -3.24 -13.54 13.41
N TYR A 306 -3.97 -12.66 14.09
CA TYR A 306 -5.42 -12.68 14.20
C TYR A 306 -6.10 -12.49 12.86
N ALA A 307 -5.68 -11.49 12.09
CA ALA A 307 -6.18 -11.26 10.75
C ALA A 307 -6.00 -12.51 9.86
N LYS A 308 -4.82 -13.14 9.95
CA LYS A 308 -4.47 -14.37 9.22
C LYS A 308 -5.20 -15.62 9.73
N GLY A 309 -5.54 -15.63 11.02
CA GLY A 309 -6.31 -16.68 11.68
C GLY A 309 -7.83 -16.49 11.60
N GLY A 310 -8.31 -15.43 10.94
CA GLY A 310 -9.74 -15.12 10.86
C GLY A 310 -10.38 -14.64 12.16
N ILE A 311 -9.58 -14.12 13.10
CA ILE A 311 -10.08 -13.56 14.36
C ILE A 311 -10.41 -12.08 14.14
N GLN A 312 -11.65 -11.69 14.46
CA GLN A 312 -12.11 -10.30 14.41
C GLN A 312 -11.94 -9.62 15.77
N PRO A 313 -10.99 -8.67 15.94
CA PRO A 313 -10.71 -8.10 17.25
C PRO A 313 -11.72 -7.03 17.69
N TRP A 314 -12.27 -6.26 16.75
CA TRP A 314 -13.27 -5.21 17.00
C TRP A 314 -14.20 -5.03 15.80
N VAL A 315 -15.35 -4.39 16.02
CA VAL A 315 -16.31 -3.97 14.98
C VAL A 315 -16.72 -2.51 15.19
N LEU A 316 -17.46 -1.93 14.25
CA LEU A 316 -18.14 -0.65 14.48
C LEU A 316 -19.31 -0.85 15.45
N ASP A 317 -19.48 0.06 16.40
CA ASP A 317 -20.64 0.05 17.33
C ASP A 317 -21.92 0.52 16.62
N GLN A 318 -21.80 1.50 15.73
CA GLN A 318 -22.88 1.99 14.89
C GLN A 318 -22.70 1.47 13.46
N PRO A 319 -23.80 1.08 12.78
CA PRO A 319 -23.71 0.65 11.40
C PRO A 319 -23.31 1.83 10.51
N LEU A 320 -22.59 1.51 9.44
CA LEU A 320 -22.35 2.40 8.31
C LEU A 320 -23.67 2.71 7.59
N HIS A 321 -23.68 3.78 6.78
CA HIS A 321 -24.88 4.18 6.05
C HIS A 321 -25.28 3.18 4.97
N ALA A 322 -24.31 2.48 4.36
CA ALA A 322 -24.56 1.39 3.44
C ALA A 322 -24.45 0.00 4.08
N SER A 323 -25.22 -0.95 3.55
CA SER A 323 -25.27 -2.35 3.99
C SER A 323 -23.98 -3.09 3.65
N CYS A 324 -23.45 -2.87 2.46
CA CYS A 324 -22.33 -3.62 1.90
C CYS A 324 -21.36 -2.70 1.13
N PHE A 325 -20.07 -2.96 1.28
CA PHE A 325 -19.00 -2.21 0.61
C PHE A 325 -18.10 -3.15 -0.17
N VAL A 326 -17.86 -2.83 -1.44
CA VAL A 326 -17.04 -3.63 -2.34
C VAL A 326 -15.86 -2.78 -2.80
N GLY A 327 -14.66 -3.09 -2.33
CA GLY A 327 -13.42 -2.47 -2.80
C GLY A 327 -12.77 -3.29 -3.91
N PHE A 328 -12.35 -2.64 -4.99
CA PHE A 328 -11.53 -3.31 -5.99
C PHE A 328 -10.41 -2.43 -6.55
N ASP A 329 -9.24 -3.06 -6.68
CA ASP A 329 -8.03 -2.54 -7.32
C ASP A 329 -7.72 -3.42 -8.53
N VAL A 330 -7.54 -2.78 -9.68
CA VAL A 330 -7.19 -3.44 -10.95
C VAL A 330 -5.84 -2.89 -11.36
N SER A 331 -4.89 -3.80 -11.50
CA SER A 331 -3.52 -3.52 -11.88
C SER A 331 -3.16 -4.37 -13.10
N HIS A 332 -2.21 -3.88 -13.90
CA HIS A 332 -1.77 -4.56 -15.11
C HIS A 332 -0.42 -5.19 -14.89
N ASP A 333 -0.33 -6.46 -15.23
CA ASP A 333 0.96 -7.05 -15.54
C ASP A 333 1.20 -6.98 -17.05
N GLN A 334 2.12 -6.09 -17.43
CA GLN A 334 2.83 -6.14 -18.71
C GLN A 334 1.93 -6.25 -19.97
N GLY A 335 0.79 -5.54 -19.95
CA GLY A 335 -0.04 -5.23 -21.13
C GLY A 335 -0.96 -6.34 -21.66
N LYS A 336 -1.12 -7.46 -20.96
CA LYS A 336 -1.94 -8.60 -21.45
C LYS A 336 -2.98 -9.15 -20.47
N HIS A 337 -2.79 -9.01 -19.17
CA HIS A 337 -3.70 -9.56 -18.16
C HIS A 337 -4.08 -8.47 -17.16
N ALA A 338 -5.38 -8.26 -16.95
CA ALA A 338 -5.86 -7.46 -15.84
C ALA A 338 -5.93 -8.36 -14.60
N THR A 339 -5.24 -7.95 -13.55
CA THR A 339 -5.18 -8.66 -12.28
C THR A 339 -5.74 -7.74 -11.21
N GLY A 340 -6.68 -8.22 -10.43
CA GLY A 340 -7.28 -7.40 -9.40
C GLY A 340 -7.82 -8.20 -8.26
N ILE A 341 -8.22 -7.49 -7.22
CA ILE A 341 -8.72 -8.09 -5.99
C ILE A 341 -9.97 -7.37 -5.54
N VAL A 342 -10.99 -8.17 -5.25
CA VAL A 342 -12.23 -7.73 -4.63
C VAL A 342 -12.16 -7.96 -3.13
N GLN A 343 -12.57 -6.96 -2.36
CA GLN A 343 -12.73 -7.01 -0.92
C GLN A 343 -14.15 -6.58 -0.56
N VAL A 344 -14.85 -7.38 0.23
CA VAL A 344 -16.23 -7.10 0.64
C VAL A 344 -16.30 -6.95 2.14
N PHE A 345 -16.97 -5.89 2.58
CA PHE A 345 -17.22 -5.56 3.98
C PHE A 345 -18.71 -5.30 4.21
N GLY A 346 -19.24 -5.70 5.35
CA GLY A 346 -20.58 -5.32 5.76
C GLY A 346 -20.63 -4.00 6.52
N TYR A 347 -21.84 -3.56 6.84
CA TYR A 347 -22.14 -2.31 7.54
C TYR A 347 -21.51 -2.18 8.93
N ASP A 348 -21.11 -3.27 9.57
CA ASP A 348 -20.41 -3.27 10.88
C ASP A 348 -18.88 -3.29 10.74
N GLY A 349 -18.38 -3.19 9.51
CA GLY A 349 -16.96 -3.19 9.18
C GLY A 349 -16.32 -4.58 9.21
N ARG A 350 -17.10 -5.67 9.36
CA ARG A 350 -16.56 -7.03 9.27
C ARG A 350 -16.27 -7.42 7.81
N PRO A 351 -15.19 -8.18 7.57
CA PRO A 351 -14.91 -8.76 6.27
C PRO A 351 -15.94 -9.84 5.93
N VAL A 352 -16.46 -9.81 4.70
CA VAL A 352 -17.44 -10.78 4.20
C VAL A 352 -16.79 -11.74 3.22
N TRP A 353 -16.00 -11.18 2.30
CA TRP A 353 -15.42 -11.96 1.21
C TRP A 353 -14.20 -11.27 0.60
N VAL A 354 -13.25 -12.07 0.12
CA VAL A 354 -12.12 -11.63 -0.69
C VAL A 354 -11.94 -12.59 -1.85
N GLN A 355 -11.67 -12.05 -3.04
CA GLN A 355 -11.26 -12.86 -4.18
C GLN A 355 -10.23 -12.11 -5.04
N PRO A 356 -9.04 -12.70 -5.27
CA PRO A 356 -8.21 -12.33 -6.39
C PRO A 356 -8.83 -12.87 -7.68
N PHE A 357 -8.71 -12.10 -8.74
CA PHE A 357 -9.10 -12.52 -10.06
C PHE A 357 -8.03 -12.10 -11.07
N SER A 358 -7.90 -12.91 -12.11
CA SER A 358 -7.12 -12.60 -13.30
C SER A 358 -8.05 -12.74 -14.50
N SER A 359 -8.18 -11.70 -15.31
CA SER A 359 -8.81 -11.81 -16.61
C SER A 359 -7.76 -11.77 -17.72
N ASN A 360 -8.01 -12.52 -18.79
CA ASN A 360 -7.23 -12.46 -20.03
C ASN A 360 -7.60 -11.23 -20.89
N GLU A 361 -8.43 -10.34 -20.36
CA GLU A 361 -8.90 -9.15 -21.05
C GLU A 361 -7.83 -8.06 -20.99
N ALA A 362 -7.57 -7.44 -22.13
CA ALA A 362 -6.67 -6.30 -22.22
C ALA A 362 -7.41 -5.01 -21.82
N GLY A 363 -6.97 -4.32 -20.76
CA GLY A 363 -7.45 -2.97 -20.42
C GLY A 363 -7.57 -2.69 -18.92
N GLU A 364 -7.70 -1.40 -18.53
CA GLU A 364 -7.80 -0.93 -17.13
C GLU A 364 -9.13 -1.22 -16.42
N LYS A 365 -10.01 -1.98 -17.08
CA LYS A 365 -11.41 -2.18 -16.71
C LYS A 365 -11.67 -3.64 -16.41
N LEU A 366 -12.60 -3.91 -15.51
CA LEU A 366 -13.20 -5.23 -15.36
C LEU A 366 -14.13 -5.53 -16.54
N GLY A 367 -14.03 -6.70 -17.17
CA GLY A 367 -15.03 -7.11 -18.17
C GLY A 367 -16.42 -7.38 -17.57
N LYS A 368 -17.45 -7.29 -18.41
CA LYS A 368 -18.86 -7.45 -18.03
C LYS A 368 -19.13 -8.77 -17.27
N GLU A 369 -18.63 -9.89 -17.78
CA GLU A 369 -18.80 -11.21 -17.15
C GLU A 369 -18.14 -11.28 -15.76
N SER A 370 -16.98 -10.65 -15.61
CA SER A 370 -16.31 -10.58 -14.30
C SER A 370 -17.12 -9.76 -13.30
N ILE A 371 -17.68 -8.62 -13.71
CA ILE A 371 -18.58 -7.83 -12.87
C ILE A 371 -19.81 -8.64 -12.47
N GLN A 372 -20.47 -9.30 -13.42
CA GLN A 372 -21.64 -10.14 -13.13
C GLN A 372 -21.31 -11.18 -12.07
N ARG A 373 -20.22 -11.94 -12.25
CA ARG A 373 -19.77 -12.94 -11.27
C ARG A 373 -19.48 -12.31 -9.90
N ILE A 374 -18.80 -11.17 -9.85
CA ILE A 374 -18.46 -10.48 -8.61
C ILE A 374 -19.73 -10.03 -7.87
N VAL A 375 -20.65 -9.36 -8.55
CA VAL A 375 -21.88 -8.82 -7.94
C VAL A 375 -22.75 -9.94 -7.36
N ILE A 376 -22.97 -11.01 -8.13
CA ILE A 376 -23.76 -12.17 -7.66
C ILE A 376 -23.10 -12.84 -6.45
N GLU A 377 -21.78 -13.02 -6.47
CA GLU A 377 -21.05 -13.63 -5.36
C GLU A 377 -21.05 -12.73 -4.11
N VAL A 378 -20.93 -11.40 -4.27
CA VAL A 378 -21.06 -10.43 -3.17
C VAL A 378 -22.42 -10.60 -2.48
N ILE A 379 -23.52 -10.61 -3.24
CA ILE A 379 -24.87 -10.75 -2.70
C ILE A 379 -25.03 -12.10 -1.99
N HIS A 380 -24.59 -13.19 -2.62
CA HIS A 380 -24.63 -14.52 -2.03
C HIS A 380 -23.87 -14.60 -0.70
N ARG A 381 -22.63 -14.08 -0.65
CA ARG A 381 -21.79 -14.08 0.55
C ARG A 381 -22.36 -13.19 1.64
N PHE A 382 -22.90 -12.04 1.29
CA PHE A 382 -23.55 -11.15 2.22
C PHE A 382 -24.78 -11.80 2.86
N ARG A 383 -25.65 -12.43 2.06
CA ARG A 383 -26.80 -13.21 2.57
C ARG A 383 -26.38 -14.33 3.50
N LYS A 384 -25.30 -15.04 3.17
CA LYS A 384 -24.79 -16.12 4.00
C LYS A 384 -24.28 -15.63 5.36
N GLU A 385 -23.64 -14.45 5.39
CA GLU A 385 -23.07 -13.87 6.62
C GLU A 385 -24.12 -13.15 7.48
N TYR A 386 -25.05 -12.41 6.86
CA TYR A 386 -26.00 -11.55 7.58
C TYR A 386 -27.45 -12.05 7.55
N GLY A 387 -27.75 -13.17 6.88
CA GLY A 387 -29.08 -13.76 6.81
C GLY A 387 -30.11 -13.00 5.97
N ARG A 388 -29.67 -11.94 5.26
CA ARG A 388 -30.52 -11.07 4.44
C ARG A 388 -29.75 -10.50 3.26
N SER A 389 -30.46 -10.05 2.23
CA SER A 389 -29.87 -9.31 1.10
C SER A 389 -29.38 -7.93 1.53
N PRO A 390 -28.33 -7.38 0.89
CA PRO A 390 -27.96 -5.99 1.12
C PRO A 390 -29.03 -5.06 0.56
N GLU A 391 -29.40 -4.01 1.29
CA GLU A 391 -30.35 -2.99 0.79
C GLU A 391 -29.68 -2.08 -0.24
N ASN A 392 -28.40 -1.79 -0.03
CA ASN A 392 -27.57 -0.98 -0.91
C ASN A 392 -26.10 -1.45 -0.89
N ILE A 393 -25.40 -1.20 -2.00
CA ILE A 393 -23.99 -1.58 -2.17
C ILE A 393 -23.16 -0.37 -2.61
N VAL A 394 -22.10 -0.06 -1.88
CA VAL A 394 -21.13 0.98 -2.27
C VAL A 394 -19.88 0.34 -2.86
N PHE A 395 -19.63 0.61 -4.14
CA PHE A 395 -18.45 0.17 -4.87
C PHE A 395 -17.33 1.21 -4.75
N HIS A 396 -16.22 0.82 -4.13
CA HIS A 396 -14.99 1.61 -4.01
C HIS A 396 -13.97 1.18 -5.08
N ARG A 397 -13.72 2.05 -6.06
CA ARG A 397 -12.67 1.87 -7.07
C ARG A 397 -11.37 2.57 -6.64
N ASP A 398 -10.26 1.85 -6.63
CA ASP A 398 -8.93 2.46 -6.49
C ASP A 398 -8.52 3.17 -7.80
N GLY A 399 -8.38 4.49 -7.76
CA GLY A 399 -8.04 5.29 -8.94
C GLY A 399 -9.26 5.80 -9.71
N THR A 400 -9.15 5.87 -11.03
CA THR A 400 -10.18 6.48 -11.90
C THR A 400 -11.35 5.53 -12.09
N GLY A 401 -12.57 6.06 -11.96
CA GLY A 401 -13.80 5.30 -12.21
C GLY A 401 -14.11 5.17 -13.70
N HIS A 402 -14.68 4.04 -14.10
CA HIS A 402 -15.06 3.78 -15.49
C HIS A 402 -16.58 3.73 -15.63
N LYS A 403 -17.10 4.34 -16.71
CA LYS A 403 -18.55 4.42 -16.96
C LYS A 403 -19.13 3.06 -17.30
N GLU A 404 -18.39 2.22 -18.01
CA GLU A 404 -18.84 0.90 -18.42
C GLU A 404 -19.06 -0.02 -17.22
N GLU A 405 -18.17 0.04 -16.22
CA GLU A 405 -18.33 -0.72 -14.98
C GLU A 405 -19.62 -0.34 -14.24
N GLN A 406 -19.96 0.96 -14.23
CA GLN A 406 -21.21 1.45 -13.64
C GLN A 406 -22.43 0.92 -14.37
N ILE A 407 -22.40 0.93 -15.71
CA ILE A 407 -23.49 0.41 -16.54
C ILE A 407 -23.68 -1.09 -16.29
N TRP A 408 -22.60 -1.87 -16.32
CA TRP A 408 -22.66 -3.32 -16.11
C TRP A 408 -23.11 -3.70 -14.71
N ILE A 409 -22.68 -2.98 -13.67
CA ILE A 409 -23.20 -3.18 -12.31
C ILE A 409 -24.70 -2.92 -12.28
N SER A 410 -25.16 -1.81 -12.88
CA SER A 410 -26.57 -1.46 -12.93
C SER A 410 -27.40 -2.50 -13.69
N GLU A 411 -26.91 -3.00 -14.83
CA GLU A 411 -27.58 -4.05 -15.61
C GLU A 411 -27.77 -5.31 -14.75
N VAL A 412 -26.72 -5.78 -14.09
CA VAL A 412 -26.76 -7.00 -13.27
C VAL A 412 -27.72 -6.83 -12.09
N LEU A 413 -27.71 -5.68 -11.40
CA LEU A 413 -28.62 -5.43 -10.28
C LEU A 413 -30.09 -5.29 -10.73
N ASN A 414 -30.34 -4.70 -11.90
CA ASN A 414 -31.70 -4.57 -12.46
C ASN A 414 -32.27 -5.90 -12.97
N GLU A 415 -31.43 -6.90 -13.25
CA GLU A 415 -31.85 -8.26 -13.64
C GLU A 415 -32.30 -9.11 -12.43
N LEU A 416 -32.08 -8.64 -11.20
CA LEU A 416 -32.48 -9.35 -9.98
C LEU A 416 -33.94 -9.09 -9.62
N ASP A 417 -34.58 -10.09 -9.01
CA ASP A 417 -35.96 -9.98 -8.50
C ASP A 417 -36.10 -9.04 -7.30
N GLU A 418 -34.99 -8.69 -6.65
CA GLU A 418 -34.95 -7.80 -5.48
C GLU A 418 -34.29 -6.45 -5.82
N PRO A 419 -34.89 -5.32 -5.42
CA PRO A 419 -34.29 -4.02 -5.65
C PRO A 419 -33.09 -3.81 -4.70
N ILE A 420 -31.92 -3.55 -5.28
CA ILE A 420 -30.70 -3.20 -4.55
C ILE A 420 -30.13 -1.91 -5.15
N ASP A 421 -30.08 -0.85 -4.35
CA ASP A 421 -29.45 0.41 -4.76
C ASP A 421 -27.93 0.27 -4.78
N PHE A 422 -27.24 1.08 -5.60
CA PHE A 422 -25.79 1.12 -5.56
C PHE A 422 -25.21 2.51 -5.73
N ASP A 423 -24.05 2.71 -5.12
CA ASP A 423 -23.19 3.86 -5.34
C ASP A 423 -21.86 3.38 -5.93
N TYR A 424 -21.32 4.15 -6.87
CA TYR A 424 -20.00 3.93 -7.44
C TYR A 424 -19.08 5.11 -7.14
N VAL A 425 -18.02 4.85 -6.37
CA VAL A 425 -17.15 5.85 -5.78
C VAL A 425 -15.68 5.56 -6.08
N SER A 426 -14.98 6.52 -6.68
CA SER A 426 -13.53 6.48 -6.82
C SER A 426 -12.86 7.00 -5.55
N VAL A 427 -11.91 6.22 -5.03
CA VAL A 427 -11.08 6.57 -3.86
C VAL A 427 -9.63 6.74 -4.33
N ILE A 428 -9.26 7.98 -4.60
CA ILE A 428 -7.97 8.32 -5.24
C ILE A 428 -6.94 8.66 -4.18
N LYS A 429 -5.96 7.76 -4.02
CA LYS A 429 -4.85 7.86 -3.05
C LYS A 429 -4.06 9.15 -3.16
N ASN A 430 -3.77 9.61 -4.37
CA ASN A 430 -2.87 10.74 -4.65
C ASN A 430 -3.67 11.90 -5.25
N ALA A 431 -4.27 12.71 -4.39
CA ALA A 431 -5.04 13.88 -4.78
C ALA A 431 -4.22 15.02 -5.40
N ASN A 432 -2.89 15.00 -5.29
CA ASN A 432 -2.01 16.15 -5.56
C ASN A 432 -2.44 17.45 -4.86
N ARG A 433 -3.15 17.32 -3.73
CA ARG A 433 -3.61 18.39 -2.86
C ARG A 433 -3.09 18.18 -1.44
N ARG A 434 -3.15 19.25 -0.65
CA ARG A 434 -2.82 19.27 0.78
C ARG A 434 -3.89 20.08 1.50
N MET A 435 -4.18 19.69 2.74
CA MET A 435 -5.19 20.31 3.59
C MET A 435 -4.57 20.67 4.94
N ALA A 436 -4.84 21.87 5.42
CA ALA A 436 -4.43 22.30 6.75
C ALA A 436 -5.45 23.30 7.30
N ARG A 437 -5.62 23.30 8.62
CA ARG A 437 -6.33 24.35 9.36
C ARG A 437 -5.32 25.23 10.07
N LEU A 438 -5.55 26.54 10.04
CA LEU A 438 -4.81 27.46 10.89
C LEU A 438 -5.41 27.41 12.29
N GLU A 439 -4.63 26.93 13.26
CA GLU A 439 -4.94 27.08 14.67
C GLU A 439 -4.21 28.30 15.22
N THR A 440 -4.94 29.08 16.02
CA THR A 440 -4.40 30.26 16.70
C THR A 440 -4.55 30.01 18.19
N SER A 441 -3.43 29.84 18.87
CA SER A 441 -3.36 29.89 20.33
C SER A 441 -2.96 31.30 20.78
N ALA A 442 -2.98 31.55 22.09
CA ALA A 442 -2.53 32.83 22.65
C ALA A 442 -1.07 33.18 22.29
N THR A 443 -0.23 32.17 22.02
CA THR A 443 1.22 32.33 21.83
C THR A 443 1.72 31.94 20.44
N GLU A 444 0.94 31.20 19.64
CA GLU A 444 1.39 30.70 18.33
C GLU A 444 0.24 30.59 17.32
N LYS A 445 0.52 30.96 16.07
CA LYS A 445 -0.29 30.64 14.88
C LYS A 445 0.38 29.51 14.11
N ARG A 446 -0.31 28.37 13.98
CA ARG A 446 0.26 27.17 13.39
C ARG A 446 -0.74 26.45 12.51
N TYR A 447 -0.28 25.96 11.35
CA TYR A 447 -1.08 25.06 10.53
C TYR A 447 -0.95 23.61 11.00
N VAL A 448 -2.09 22.94 11.17
CA VAL A 448 -2.20 21.55 11.64
C VAL A 448 -3.01 20.69 10.66
N ASN A 449 -2.84 19.36 10.74
CA ASN A 449 -3.79 18.43 10.13
C ASN A 449 -4.93 18.21 11.11
N ILE A 450 -6.14 17.97 10.60
CA ILE A 450 -7.25 17.50 11.42
C ILE A 450 -7.76 16.24 10.75
N PRO A 451 -7.60 15.07 11.38
CA PRO A 451 -8.22 13.86 10.89
C PRO A 451 -9.74 13.96 11.05
N GLY A 452 -10.49 13.42 10.09
CA GLY A 452 -11.96 13.51 10.05
C GLY A 452 -12.48 14.75 9.32
N THR A 453 -11.63 15.69 8.90
CA THR A 453 -12.06 16.84 8.11
C THR A 453 -12.16 16.51 6.62
N ALA A 454 -13.29 16.87 6.01
CA ALA A 454 -13.57 16.73 4.59
C ALA A 454 -13.94 18.06 3.93
N TYR A 455 -13.41 18.31 2.73
CA TYR A 455 -13.78 19.43 1.87
C TYR A 455 -14.63 18.91 0.72
N ILE A 456 -15.93 19.21 0.72
CA ILE A 456 -16.94 18.70 -0.22
C ILE A 456 -17.35 19.79 -1.20
N LYS A 457 -17.40 19.46 -2.50
CA LYS A 457 -17.91 20.31 -3.57
C LYS A 457 -18.58 19.47 -4.65
N GLY A 458 -19.90 19.53 -4.73
CA GLY A 458 -20.69 18.68 -5.64
C GLY A 458 -20.40 17.20 -5.37
N ASN A 459 -20.00 16.48 -6.40
CA ASN A 459 -19.69 15.05 -6.35
C ASN A 459 -18.22 14.72 -6.03
N ILE A 460 -17.44 15.70 -5.56
CA ILE A 460 -16.03 15.50 -5.17
C ILE A 460 -15.83 15.90 -3.71
N ALA A 461 -15.06 15.09 -2.99
CA ALA A 461 -14.57 15.43 -1.66
C ALA A 461 -13.04 15.21 -1.53
N TYR A 462 -12.41 15.93 -0.61
CA TYR A 462 -11.06 15.64 -0.12
C TYR A 462 -11.12 15.36 1.37
N LEU A 463 -10.74 14.16 1.79
CA LEU A 463 -10.78 13.72 3.19
C LEU A 463 -9.36 13.64 3.77
N CYS A 464 -9.15 14.29 4.90
CA CYS A 464 -7.98 14.09 5.74
C CYS A 464 -8.28 12.99 6.76
N SER A 465 -7.76 11.78 6.55
CA SER A 465 -8.05 10.62 7.42
C SER A 465 -6.96 10.35 8.46
N THR A 466 -5.84 11.05 8.43
CA THR A 466 -4.68 10.77 9.29
C THR A 466 -4.04 12.04 9.82
N ASP A 467 -3.37 11.91 10.95
CA ASP A 467 -2.55 12.95 11.54
C ASP A 467 -1.14 12.38 11.86
N PRO A 468 -0.25 12.37 10.86
CA PRO A 468 1.13 11.95 11.06
C PRO A 468 1.89 12.94 11.94
N SER A 469 2.81 12.45 12.77
CA SER A 469 3.74 13.31 13.51
C SER A 469 4.55 14.22 12.58
N ASP A 470 5.01 15.37 13.09
CA ASP A 470 5.82 16.34 12.33
C ASP A 470 7.02 15.71 11.60
N PHE A 471 7.65 14.69 12.21
CA PHE A 471 8.79 13.97 11.64
C PHE A 471 8.45 13.14 10.39
N VAL A 472 7.21 12.66 10.30
CA VAL A 472 6.69 11.93 9.13
C VAL A 472 6.30 12.93 8.03
N GLY A 473 5.84 14.11 8.43
CA GLY A 473 5.48 15.23 7.57
C GLY A 473 3.97 15.35 7.36
N MET A 474 3.53 16.32 6.56
CA MET A 474 2.12 16.65 6.38
C MET A 474 1.25 15.50 5.83
N ALA A 475 0.03 15.37 6.35
CA ALA A 475 -0.95 14.39 5.87
C ALA A 475 -1.25 14.54 4.36
N LYS A 476 -1.54 13.41 3.72
CA LYS A 476 -1.98 13.38 2.31
C LYS A 476 -3.47 13.06 2.28
N PRO A 477 -4.34 14.00 1.88
CA PRO A 477 -5.76 13.71 1.79
C PRO A 477 -6.05 12.69 0.70
N ILE A 478 -7.17 12.01 0.83
CA ILE A 478 -7.73 11.14 -0.21
C ILE A 478 -8.76 11.96 -0.98
N LYS A 479 -8.76 11.84 -2.31
CA LYS A 479 -9.83 12.42 -3.13
C LYS A 479 -10.90 11.35 -3.31
N ILE A 480 -12.14 11.73 -3.05
CA ILE A 480 -13.34 10.91 -3.23
C ILE A 480 -14.11 11.52 -4.39
N HIS A 481 -14.57 10.70 -5.33
CA HIS A 481 -15.40 11.14 -6.44
C HIS A 481 -16.57 10.19 -6.58
N HIS A 482 -17.77 10.69 -6.27
CA HIS A 482 -19.03 9.98 -6.42
C HIS A 482 -19.48 10.09 -7.89
N HIS A 483 -19.54 8.95 -8.60
CA HIS A 483 -19.91 8.92 -10.01
C HIS A 483 -21.42 8.77 -10.21
N THR A 484 -22.04 7.84 -9.48
CA THR A 484 -23.48 7.57 -9.52
C THR A 484 -23.90 6.93 -8.20
N GLY A 485 -25.16 7.13 -7.84
CA GLY A 485 -25.79 6.55 -6.66
C GLY A 485 -26.62 7.56 -5.86
N PRO A 486 -27.54 7.07 -5.02
CA PRO A 486 -28.45 7.92 -4.26
C PRO A 486 -27.84 8.47 -2.97
N THR A 487 -26.72 7.91 -2.49
CA THR A 487 -26.20 8.22 -1.15
C THR A 487 -25.59 9.64 -1.12
N PRO A 488 -25.95 10.47 -0.11
CA PRO A 488 -25.34 11.78 0.07
C PRO A 488 -23.82 11.71 0.22
N MET A 489 -23.10 12.68 -0.34
CA MET A 489 -21.64 12.72 -0.28
C MET A 489 -21.10 12.68 1.15
N GLU A 490 -21.79 13.30 2.11
CA GLU A 490 -21.42 13.30 3.52
C GLU A 490 -21.39 11.91 4.12
N HIS A 491 -22.42 11.10 3.83
CA HIS A 491 -22.52 9.73 4.30
C HIS A 491 -21.42 8.87 3.68
N LEU A 492 -21.17 9.02 2.37
CA LEU A 492 -20.06 8.33 1.70
C LEU A 492 -18.70 8.68 2.30
N VAL A 493 -18.47 9.95 2.62
CA VAL A 493 -17.21 10.41 3.22
C VAL A 493 -17.08 9.90 4.67
N GLU A 494 -18.16 9.90 5.44
CA GLU A 494 -18.22 9.35 6.79
C GLU A 494 -17.91 7.84 6.78
N ASP A 495 -18.58 7.08 5.92
CA ASP A 495 -18.34 5.65 5.79
C ASP A 495 -16.89 5.34 5.40
N ILE A 496 -16.33 6.08 4.43
CA ILE A 496 -14.92 5.95 4.03
C ILE A 496 -13.98 6.27 5.21
N TYR A 497 -14.32 7.26 6.02
CA TYR A 497 -13.52 7.61 7.21
C TYR A 497 -13.60 6.50 8.26
N HIS A 498 -14.78 5.99 8.58
CA HIS A 498 -14.98 4.93 9.56
C HIS A 498 -14.35 3.60 9.12
N LEU A 499 -14.45 3.25 7.83
CA LEU A 499 -13.76 2.10 7.25
C LEU A 499 -12.22 2.19 7.36
N SER A 500 -11.64 3.38 7.59
CA SER A 500 -10.20 3.52 7.84
C SER A 500 -9.75 3.04 9.24
N TYR A 501 -10.71 2.79 10.15
CA TYR A 501 -10.49 2.23 11.49
C TYR A 501 -10.60 0.70 11.52
N MET A 502 -11.10 0.10 10.44
CA MET A 502 -11.33 -1.35 10.37
C MET A 502 -10.10 -2.16 9.95
N ASN A 503 -8.92 -1.51 9.87
CA ASN A 503 -7.68 -2.22 9.58
C ASN A 503 -7.17 -2.95 10.82
N ILE A 504 -7.56 -4.22 10.95
CA ILE A 504 -7.25 -5.03 12.12
C ILE A 504 -5.78 -5.50 12.18
N HIS A 505 -4.95 -5.24 11.18
CA HIS A 505 -3.52 -5.61 11.24
C HIS A 505 -2.71 -4.69 12.17
N THR A 506 -3.31 -3.61 12.70
CA THR A 506 -2.60 -2.60 13.49
C THR A 506 -3.52 -1.88 14.48
N ASP A 507 -3.00 -1.54 15.66
CA ASP A 507 -3.66 -0.64 16.63
C ASP A 507 -3.48 0.85 16.29
N ARG A 508 -3.18 1.15 15.02
CA ARG A 508 -2.95 2.51 14.50
C ARG A 508 -3.86 2.76 13.31
N ARG A 509 -4.48 3.95 13.30
CA ARG A 509 -5.35 4.38 12.20
C ARG A 509 -4.59 4.35 10.88
N VAL A 510 -5.21 3.77 9.87
CA VAL A 510 -4.66 3.77 8.51
C VAL A 510 -5.30 4.88 7.68
N ARG A 511 -4.60 5.28 6.61
CA ARG A 511 -5.07 6.37 5.76
C ARG A 511 -6.29 5.99 4.92
N LEU A 512 -6.23 4.81 4.29
CA LEU A 512 -7.23 4.38 3.32
C LEU A 512 -8.31 3.55 4.01
N PRO A 513 -9.58 3.59 3.54
CA PRO A 513 -10.59 2.64 3.99
C PRO A 513 -10.11 1.20 3.72
N VAL A 514 -10.52 0.24 4.55
CA VAL A 514 -10.10 -1.17 4.40
C VAL A 514 -10.41 -1.76 3.03
N THR A 515 -11.51 -1.35 2.41
CA THR A 515 -11.91 -1.73 1.04
C THR A 515 -10.78 -1.50 0.04
N ILE A 516 -10.11 -0.35 0.10
CA ILE A 516 -9.00 0.00 -0.78
C ILE A 516 -7.64 -0.40 -0.20
N ASN A 517 -7.45 -0.28 1.12
CA ASN A 517 -6.17 -0.61 1.75
C ASN A 517 -5.80 -2.08 1.52
N TYR A 518 -6.77 -2.98 1.67
CA TYR A 518 -6.52 -4.40 1.46
C TYR A 518 -6.52 -4.79 -0.01
N ALA A 519 -7.34 -4.16 -0.85
CA ALA A 519 -7.29 -4.39 -2.29
C ALA A 519 -5.90 -4.07 -2.85
N ASP A 520 -5.34 -2.89 -2.54
CA ASP A 520 -4.00 -2.45 -2.95
C ASP A 520 -2.87 -3.38 -2.49
N LYS A 521 -2.87 -3.72 -1.19
CA LYS A 521 -1.86 -4.62 -0.62
C LYS A 521 -1.94 -6.00 -1.23
N SER A 522 -3.15 -6.56 -1.31
CA SER A 522 -3.36 -7.90 -1.83
C SER A 522 -3.01 -7.95 -3.33
N SER A 523 -3.38 -6.91 -4.10
CA SER A 523 -3.09 -6.78 -5.55
C SER A 523 -1.58 -6.86 -5.80
N THR A 524 -0.80 -6.14 -4.98
CA THR A 524 0.67 -6.22 -4.99
C THR A 524 1.18 -7.64 -4.71
N PHE A 525 0.56 -8.38 -3.79
CA PHE A 525 0.99 -9.74 -3.43
C PHE A 525 0.62 -10.74 -4.52
N PHE A 526 -0.58 -10.64 -5.08
CA PHE A 526 -1.04 -11.47 -6.18
C PHE A 526 -0.15 -11.32 -7.42
N ASN A 527 0.16 -10.07 -7.81
CA ASN A 527 1.06 -9.80 -8.95
C ASN A 527 2.48 -10.34 -8.76
N LYS A 528 2.93 -10.47 -7.51
CA LYS A 528 4.24 -11.06 -7.18
C LYS A 528 4.20 -12.59 -7.07
N GLY A 529 3.05 -13.21 -7.27
CA GLY A 529 2.83 -14.65 -7.16
C GLY A 529 2.84 -15.15 -5.71
N MET A 530 2.49 -14.30 -4.75
CA MET A 530 2.54 -14.59 -3.31
C MET A 530 1.20 -15.04 -2.70
N MET A 531 0.14 -15.11 -3.51
CA MET A 531 -1.22 -15.51 -3.09
C MET A 531 -1.71 -16.70 -3.93
N PRO A 532 -2.56 -17.56 -3.35
CA PRO A 532 -3.22 -18.62 -4.10
C PRO A 532 -4.24 -18.03 -5.10
N GLU A 533 -4.51 -18.76 -6.18
CA GLU A 533 -5.46 -18.34 -7.23
C GLU A 533 -6.92 -18.45 -6.78
N ASN A 534 -7.24 -19.36 -5.86
CA ASN A 534 -8.55 -19.49 -5.23
C ASN A 534 -8.41 -19.52 -3.69
N PRO A 535 -8.23 -18.37 -3.03
CA PRO A 535 -8.21 -18.32 -1.58
C PRO A 535 -9.59 -18.67 -1.02
N VAL A 536 -9.74 -19.87 -0.45
CA VAL A 536 -10.88 -20.18 0.44
C VAL A 536 -10.57 -19.56 1.80
N LEU A 537 -10.61 -18.23 1.90
CA LEU A 537 -10.25 -17.52 3.11
C LEU A 537 -11.49 -17.07 3.87
N LYS A 538 -11.65 -17.62 5.08
CA LYS A 538 -12.49 -17.03 6.13
C LYS A 538 -11.81 -15.82 6.82
N GLY A 539 -10.56 -15.53 6.47
CA GLY A 539 -9.80 -14.38 6.99
C GLY A 539 -9.72 -13.23 6.01
N ILE A 540 -9.47 -12.04 6.55
CA ILE A 540 -9.13 -10.85 5.78
C ILE A 540 -7.93 -11.17 4.90
N ALA A 541 -8.00 -10.74 3.64
CA ALA A 541 -6.97 -10.96 2.63
C ALA A 541 -5.55 -10.96 3.17
N SER A 542 -4.84 -12.04 2.83
CA SER A 542 -3.44 -12.29 3.18
C SER A 542 -2.53 -11.13 2.77
N VAL A 543 -2.14 -10.32 3.76
CA VAL A 543 -0.95 -9.45 3.70
C VAL A 543 0.07 -9.95 4.71
#